data_AF-A0A8J5QMV8-F1
#
_entry.id   AF-A0A8J5QMV8-F1
#
_cell.length_a   1.000
_cell.length_b   1.000
_cell.length_c   1.000
_cell.angle_alpha   90.00
_cell.angle_beta   90.00
_cell.angle_gamma   90.00
#
_symmetry.space_group_name_H-M   'P 1'
#
loop_
_entity.id
_entity.type
_entity.pdbx_description
1 polymer ?
#
loop_
_entity_poly.entity_id
_entity_poly.type
_entity_poly.pdbx_seq_one_letter_code
_entity_poly.pdbx_strand_id
1 'polypeptide(L)'
;MKASLIPFFVILSTLFSLGLATTCTGSTSVSENVFFGYWKGTKTAANQKAAITAINYFKTQLKNNPSRESFSYSSGNIVGYMWVGSMIQNSGFATSDAMTVIYDEVNNNGIPNSLYIEYVVAGDPTNGFGIVLDTGGTANYGNMQRAVRLWSEGKPFNTYQGSKIYKGKSLCYLAWGNRKTIT
;
A
#
# COMPACT_ATOMS: atom_id res chain seq x y z
N MET A 1 6.06 70.59 -14.95
CA MET A 1 6.41 69.25 -15.46
C MET A 1 6.80 68.39 -14.27
N LYS A 2 5.96 67.45 -13.84
CA LYS A 2 6.22 66.52 -12.72
C LYS A 2 6.36 65.12 -13.31
N ALA A 3 7.55 64.55 -13.21
CA ALA A 3 7.84 63.18 -13.61
C ALA A 3 7.33 62.21 -12.53
N SER A 4 6.53 61.23 -12.94
CA SER A 4 6.03 60.16 -12.09
C SER A 4 6.88 58.91 -12.30
N LEU A 5 7.60 58.48 -11.26
CA LEU A 5 8.35 57.24 -11.22
C LEU A 5 7.42 56.08 -10.87
N ILE A 6 7.39 55.05 -11.73
CA ILE A 6 6.71 53.77 -11.48
C ILE A 6 7.72 52.84 -10.79
N PRO A 7 7.42 52.23 -9.63
CA PRO A 7 8.30 51.21 -9.07
C PRO A 7 8.08 49.87 -9.79
N PHE A 8 9.19 49.34 -10.30
CA PHE A 8 9.33 48.02 -10.91
C PHE A 8 9.26 46.95 -9.81
N PHE A 9 8.16 46.20 -9.74
CA PHE A 9 8.06 45.01 -8.87
C PHE A 9 8.72 43.83 -9.59
N VAL A 10 9.94 43.48 -9.20
CA VAL A 10 10.58 42.21 -9.59
C VAL A 10 10.11 41.15 -8.60
N ILE A 11 9.13 40.35 -8.98
CA ILE A 11 8.76 39.14 -8.24
C ILE A 11 9.77 38.06 -8.62
N LEU A 12 10.76 37.85 -7.76
CA LEU A 12 11.71 36.75 -7.84
C LEU A 12 10.96 35.45 -7.47
N SER A 13 10.46 34.73 -8.47
CA SER A 13 9.89 33.40 -8.31
C SER A 13 11.01 32.39 -8.02
N THR A 14 11.38 32.28 -6.74
CA THR A 14 12.17 31.13 -6.26
C THR A 14 11.31 29.87 -6.39
N LEU A 15 11.48 29.16 -7.51
CA LEU A 15 11.09 27.77 -7.67
C LEU A 15 11.86 26.95 -6.62
N PHE A 16 11.24 26.75 -5.45
CA PHE A 16 11.60 25.64 -4.58
C PHE A 16 11.23 24.36 -5.33
N SER A 17 12.21 23.81 -6.04
CA SER A 17 12.15 22.43 -6.50
C SER A 17 12.17 21.56 -5.25
N LEU A 18 10.99 21.23 -4.72
CA LEU A 18 10.81 20.13 -3.78
C LEU A 18 11.27 18.88 -4.54
N GLY A 19 12.53 18.50 -4.35
CA GLY A 19 13.00 17.19 -4.76
C GLY A 19 12.11 16.17 -4.07
N LEU A 20 11.19 15.57 -4.83
CA LEU A 20 10.56 14.32 -4.45
C LEU A 20 11.70 13.38 -4.10
N ALA A 21 11.91 13.12 -2.82
CA ALA A 21 12.84 12.09 -2.39
C ALA A 21 12.42 10.84 -3.15
N THR A 22 13.26 10.40 -4.09
CA THR A 22 12.95 9.25 -4.94
C THR A 22 12.98 8.01 -4.04
N THR A 23 11.82 7.65 -3.50
CA THR A 23 11.57 6.49 -2.62
C THR A 23 11.96 5.17 -3.29
N CYS A 24 12.14 5.18 -4.62
CA CYS A 24 12.50 4.06 -5.46
C CYS A 24 14.00 4.02 -5.79
N THR A 25 14.90 4.04 -4.80
CA THR A 25 16.35 3.94 -5.08
C THR A 25 16.69 2.59 -5.72
N GLY A 26 17.30 2.59 -6.91
CA GLY A 26 17.62 1.35 -7.65
C GLY A 26 16.40 0.64 -8.26
N SER A 27 15.30 1.37 -8.47
CA SER A 27 14.04 0.86 -9.01
C SER A 27 13.30 1.95 -9.78
N THR A 28 12.27 1.58 -10.53
CA THR A 28 11.45 2.50 -11.33
C THR A 28 10.15 2.78 -10.60
N SER A 29 9.82 4.06 -10.41
CA SER A 29 8.50 4.44 -9.91
C SER A 29 7.46 4.34 -11.02
N VAL A 30 6.39 3.58 -10.78
CA VAL A 30 5.27 3.43 -11.70
C VAL A 30 3.98 3.73 -10.96
N SER A 31 3.06 4.40 -11.65
CA SER A 31 1.78 4.82 -11.09
C SER A 31 0.69 3.79 -11.42
N GLU A 32 0.12 3.16 -10.40
CA GLU A 32 -0.87 2.10 -10.55
C GLU A 32 -2.24 2.47 -9.94
N ASN A 33 -3.27 1.74 -10.36
CA ASN A 33 -4.60 1.82 -9.78
C ASN A 33 -4.76 0.76 -8.70
N VAL A 34 -4.89 1.18 -7.44
CA VAL A 34 -5.05 0.27 -6.30
C VAL A 34 -6.53 0.03 -6.05
N PHE A 35 -6.95 -1.23 -6.09
CA PHE A 35 -8.28 -1.64 -5.69
C PHE A 35 -8.36 -1.68 -4.16
N PHE A 36 -9.45 -1.16 -3.61
CA PHE A 36 -9.81 -1.29 -2.20
C PHE A 36 -11.16 -2.00 -2.09
N GLY A 37 -11.23 -3.03 -1.25
CA GLY A 37 -12.46 -3.76 -0.96
C GLY A 37 -12.67 -3.95 0.54
N TYR A 38 -13.92 -4.05 0.98
CA TYR A 38 -14.26 -4.28 2.38
C TYR A 38 -15.56 -5.05 2.58
N TRP A 39 -15.69 -5.64 3.77
CA TRP A 39 -16.93 -6.20 4.29
C TRP A 39 -17.41 -5.37 5.46
N LYS A 40 -18.70 -5.04 5.49
CA LYS A 40 -19.30 -4.24 6.55
C LYS A 40 -19.16 -4.97 7.89
N GLY A 41 -19.02 -4.19 8.95
CA GLY A 41 -18.84 -4.68 10.31
C GLY A 41 -18.82 -3.55 11.30
N THR A 42 -19.00 -3.89 12.58
CA THR A 42 -18.93 -2.92 13.67
C THR A 42 -17.50 -2.43 13.81
N LYS A 43 -17.33 -1.10 13.76
CA LYS A 43 -16.03 -0.46 13.88
C LYS A 43 -15.83 0.00 15.31
N THR A 44 -14.66 -0.26 15.87
CA THR A 44 -14.30 0.17 17.22
C THR A 44 -12.94 0.85 17.21
N ALA A 45 -12.73 1.80 18.14
CA ALA A 45 -11.43 2.46 18.29
C ALA A 45 -10.29 1.47 18.63
N ALA A 46 -10.61 0.41 19.37
CA ALA A 46 -9.67 -0.66 19.69
C ALA A 46 -9.22 -1.43 18.42
N ASN A 47 -10.17 -1.84 17.57
CA ASN A 47 -9.85 -2.52 16.31
C ASN A 47 -9.09 -1.59 15.35
N GLN A 48 -9.46 -0.31 15.27
CA GLN A 48 -8.75 0.69 14.47
C GLN A 48 -7.29 0.82 14.90
N LYS A 49 -7.02 1.00 16.21
CA LYS A 49 -5.67 1.07 16.74
C LYS A 49 -4.88 -0.21 16.46
N ALA A 50 -5.49 -1.38 16.64
CA ALA A 50 -4.84 -2.66 16.37
C ALA A 50 -4.54 -2.87 14.87
N ALA A 51 -5.42 -2.42 13.97
CA ALA A 51 -5.21 -2.48 12.53
C ALA A 51 -4.09 -1.52 12.09
N ILE A 52 -4.00 -0.31 12.65
CA ILE A 52 -2.88 0.60 12.41
C ILE A 52 -1.55 -0.04 12.86
N THR A 53 -1.54 -0.73 14.00
CA THR A 53 -0.38 -1.50 14.45
C THR A 53 0.01 -2.59 13.44
N ALA A 54 -0.96 -3.33 12.88
CA ALA A 54 -0.71 -4.34 11.86
C ALA A 54 -0.10 -3.74 10.58
N ILE A 55 -0.61 -2.59 10.13
CA ILE A 55 -0.08 -1.87 8.96
C ILE A 55 1.36 -1.41 9.22
N ASN A 56 1.63 -0.84 10.39
CA ASN A 56 2.99 -0.40 10.77
C ASN A 56 3.95 -1.58 10.93
N TYR A 57 3.46 -2.73 11.40
CA TYR A 57 4.21 -3.98 11.39
C TYR A 57 4.60 -4.37 9.97
N PHE A 58 3.68 -4.37 9.02
CA PHE A 58 3.98 -4.65 7.61
C PHE A 58 5.01 -3.69 7.01
N LYS A 59 4.90 -2.38 7.27
CA LYS A 59 5.91 -1.39 6.84
C LYS A 59 7.30 -1.72 7.39
N THR A 60 7.38 -2.12 8.66
CA THR A 60 8.64 -2.53 9.29
C THR A 60 9.18 -3.82 8.67
N GLN A 61 8.32 -4.81 8.45
CA GLN A 61 8.73 -6.08 7.84
C GLN A 61 9.26 -5.90 6.41
N LEU A 62 8.62 -5.06 5.61
CA LEU A 62 9.09 -4.74 4.26
C LEU A 62 10.50 -4.11 4.28
N LYS A 63 10.74 -3.15 5.19
CA LYS A 63 12.05 -2.51 5.34
C LYS A 63 13.14 -3.50 5.77
N ASN A 64 12.81 -4.43 6.67
CA ASN A 64 13.79 -5.35 7.26
C ASN A 64 14.02 -6.61 6.40
N ASN A 65 13.13 -6.92 5.47
CA ASN A 65 13.18 -8.14 4.68
C ASN A 65 13.08 -7.82 3.18
N PRO A 66 14.14 -7.35 2.51
CA PRO A 66 14.09 -6.87 1.13
C PRO A 66 13.64 -7.93 0.11
N SER A 67 13.94 -9.22 0.37
CA SER A 67 13.65 -10.32 -0.55
C SER A 67 12.39 -11.12 -0.22
N ARG A 68 11.71 -10.85 0.91
CA ARG A 68 10.55 -11.63 1.35
C ARG A 68 9.27 -11.17 0.64
N GLU A 69 8.44 -12.10 0.20
CA GLU A 69 7.20 -11.79 -0.53
C GLU A 69 5.96 -11.82 0.36
N SER A 70 5.92 -12.73 1.35
CA SER A 70 4.74 -12.97 2.19
C SER A 70 4.98 -12.63 3.64
N PHE A 71 4.00 -11.96 4.26
CA PHE A 71 4.05 -11.55 5.66
C PHE A 71 2.69 -11.81 6.31
N SER A 72 2.72 -12.19 7.58
CA SER A 72 1.51 -12.40 8.38
C SER A 72 1.62 -11.63 9.70
N TYR A 73 0.47 -11.21 10.20
CA TYR A 73 0.33 -10.55 11.48
C TYR A 73 -0.86 -11.15 12.21
N SER A 74 -0.74 -11.33 13.52
CA SER A 74 -1.85 -11.73 14.37
C SER A 74 -1.64 -11.16 15.76
N SER A 75 -2.63 -10.40 16.24
CA SER A 75 -2.62 -9.85 17.59
C SER A 75 -4.04 -9.52 18.04
N GLY A 76 -4.47 -10.12 19.14
CA GLY A 76 -5.82 -9.97 19.65
C GLY A 76 -6.85 -10.36 18.59
N ASN A 77 -7.70 -9.41 18.23
CA ASN A 77 -8.78 -9.62 17.27
C ASN A 77 -8.38 -9.34 15.81
N ILE A 78 -7.16 -8.84 15.56
CA ILE A 78 -6.69 -8.50 14.22
C ILE A 78 -5.81 -9.60 13.67
N VAL A 79 -6.13 -10.02 12.45
CA VAL A 79 -5.27 -10.84 11.60
C VAL A 79 -5.01 -10.09 10.32
N GLY A 80 -3.78 -10.17 9.82
CA GLY A 80 -3.41 -9.59 8.55
C GLY A 80 -2.52 -10.52 7.75
N TYR A 81 -2.65 -10.44 6.44
CA TYR A 81 -1.69 -11.01 5.50
C TYR A 81 -1.34 -10.00 4.42
N MET A 82 -0.08 -10.02 4.03
CA MET A 82 0.43 -9.22 2.93
C MET A 82 1.24 -10.13 2.02
N TRP A 83 1.06 -9.93 0.72
CA TRP A 83 1.89 -10.52 -0.31
C TRP A 83 2.35 -9.44 -1.28
N VAL A 84 3.61 -9.51 -1.68
CA VAL A 84 4.27 -8.54 -2.55
C VAL A 84 5.09 -9.28 -3.58
N GLY A 85 4.73 -9.14 -4.85
CA GLY A 85 5.40 -9.79 -5.97
C GLY A 85 6.90 -9.52 -6.02
N SER A 86 7.63 -10.41 -6.69
CA SER A 86 9.09 -10.39 -6.78
C SER A 86 9.66 -9.12 -7.43
N MET A 87 8.90 -8.44 -8.28
CA MET A 87 9.35 -7.21 -8.94
C MET A 87 9.11 -5.96 -8.10
N ILE A 88 8.23 -5.98 -7.11
CA ILE A 88 7.99 -4.79 -6.28
C ILE A 88 9.09 -4.68 -5.22
N GLN A 89 9.82 -3.56 -5.19
CA GLN A 89 10.83 -3.30 -4.17
C GLN A 89 10.18 -3.08 -2.79
N ASN A 90 10.51 -3.91 -1.80
CA ASN A 90 9.88 -3.84 -0.47
C ASN A 90 10.11 -2.50 0.25
N SER A 91 11.34 -1.97 0.23
CA SER A 91 11.66 -0.68 0.84
C SER A 91 10.86 0.46 0.23
N GLY A 92 10.77 0.48 -1.12
CA GLY A 92 9.94 1.43 -1.86
C GLY A 92 8.45 1.28 -1.52
N PHE A 93 7.93 0.05 -1.53
CA PHE A 93 6.53 -0.22 -1.19
C PHE A 93 6.17 0.23 0.24
N ALA A 94 7.06 0.03 1.21
CA ALA A 94 6.86 0.44 2.60
C ALA A 94 6.60 1.94 2.79
N THR A 95 7.00 2.77 1.81
CA THR A 95 6.83 4.24 1.82
C THR A 95 5.95 4.76 0.69
N SER A 96 5.34 3.86 -0.08
CA SER A 96 4.57 4.18 -1.28
C SER A 96 3.19 4.79 -0.99
N ASP A 97 2.64 5.51 -1.96
CA ASP A 97 1.26 6.00 -1.89
C ASP A 97 0.25 4.84 -1.86
N ALA A 98 0.59 3.71 -2.50
CA ALA A 98 -0.21 2.50 -2.48
C ALA A 98 -0.37 1.95 -1.05
N MET A 99 0.73 1.88 -0.29
CA MET A 99 0.70 1.45 1.11
C MET A 99 -0.06 2.45 2.00
N THR A 100 -0.06 3.73 1.64
CA THR A 100 -0.82 4.76 2.36
C THR A 100 -2.34 4.59 2.20
N VAL A 101 -2.82 3.98 1.11
CA VAL A 101 -4.27 3.75 0.91
C VAL A 101 -4.90 2.98 2.06
N ILE A 102 -4.35 1.83 2.45
CA ILE A 102 -4.91 1.02 3.53
C ILE A 102 -4.79 1.71 4.89
N TYR A 103 -3.70 2.46 5.09
CA TYR A 103 -3.51 3.26 6.29
C TYR A 103 -4.60 4.33 6.41
N ASP A 104 -4.82 5.13 5.36
CA ASP A 104 -5.80 6.21 5.36
C ASP A 104 -7.22 5.68 5.52
N GLU A 105 -7.56 4.55 4.89
CA GLU A 105 -8.85 3.90 5.06
C GLU A 105 -9.10 3.50 6.52
N VAL A 106 -8.12 2.85 7.16
CA VAL A 106 -8.24 2.49 8.57
C VAL A 106 -8.24 3.73 9.47
N ASN A 107 -7.38 4.71 9.20
CA ASN A 107 -7.22 5.91 10.03
C ASN A 107 -8.46 6.81 9.99
N ASN A 108 -9.04 7.00 8.82
CA ASN A 108 -10.15 7.95 8.64
C ASN A 108 -11.51 7.28 8.84
N ASN A 109 -11.63 6.00 8.46
CA ASN A 109 -12.92 5.31 8.45
C ASN A 109 -13.04 4.20 9.48
N GLY A 110 -11.94 3.81 10.15
CA GLY A 110 -11.90 2.61 11.00
C GLY A 110 -11.94 1.31 10.20
N ILE A 111 -11.50 0.22 10.82
CA ILE A 111 -11.57 -1.11 10.20
C ILE A 111 -12.96 -1.74 10.43
N PRO A 112 -13.66 -2.21 9.38
CA PRO A 112 -14.90 -2.98 9.51
C PRO A 112 -14.56 -4.46 9.78
N ASN A 113 -15.41 -5.43 9.40
CA ASN A 113 -15.10 -6.85 9.62
C ASN A 113 -13.81 -7.28 8.91
N SER A 114 -13.63 -6.81 7.67
CA SER A 114 -12.40 -6.99 6.93
C SER A 114 -12.28 -5.95 5.82
N LEU A 115 -11.05 -5.65 5.44
CA LEU A 115 -10.73 -4.82 4.29
C LEU A 115 -9.45 -5.31 3.63
N TYR A 116 -9.26 -4.94 2.38
CA TYR A 116 -8.04 -5.21 1.67
C TYR A 116 -7.75 -4.15 0.62
N ILE A 117 -6.48 -4.05 0.26
CA ILE A 117 -6.04 -3.40 -0.97
C ILE A 117 -5.31 -4.41 -1.85
N GLU A 118 -5.46 -4.28 -3.16
CA GLU A 118 -4.73 -5.09 -4.12
C GLU A 118 -4.41 -4.32 -5.40
N TYR A 119 -3.32 -4.73 -6.04
CA TYR A 119 -3.04 -4.47 -7.45
C TYR A 119 -2.63 -5.80 -8.07
N VAL A 120 -3.36 -6.24 -9.09
CA VAL A 120 -3.17 -7.55 -9.70
C VAL A 120 -2.97 -7.38 -11.20
N VAL A 121 -1.87 -7.92 -11.70
CA VAL A 121 -1.64 -8.09 -13.14
C VAL A 121 -2.08 -9.50 -13.50
N ALA A 122 -3.06 -9.60 -14.40
CA ALA A 122 -3.68 -10.88 -14.73
C ALA A 122 -2.64 -11.88 -15.26
N GLY A 123 -2.47 -12.99 -14.54
CA GLY A 123 -1.53 -14.05 -14.90
C GLY A 123 -0.05 -13.73 -14.65
N ASP A 124 0.26 -12.55 -14.09
CA ASP A 124 1.61 -12.15 -13.71
C ASP A 124 1.66 -11.75 -12.23
N PRO A 125 1.99 -12.69 -11.33
CA PRO A 125 2.15 -12.39 -9.92
C PRO A 125 3.40 -11.55 -9.63
N THR A 126 4.36 -11.42 -10.54
CA THR A 126 5.63 -10.76 -10.20
C THR A 126 5.44 -9.26 -9.92
N ASN A 127 4.46 -8.63 -10.56
CA ASN A 127 4.20 -7.20 -10.49
C ASN A 127 3.03 -6.79 -9.57
N GLY A 128 2.37 -7.76 -8.92
CA GLY A 128 1.20 -7.54 -8.08
C GLY A 128 1.51 -7.41 -6.59
N PHE A 129 0.55 -6.92 -5.83
CA PHE A 129 0.57 -6.99 -4.36
C PHE A 129 -0.85 -7.12 -3.81
N GLY A 130 -0.94 -7.54 -2.55
CA GLY A 130 -2.16 -7.43 -1.78
C GLY A 130 -1.90 -7.34 -0.28
N ILE A 131 -2.77 -6.64 0.42
CA ILE A 131 -2.80 -6.56 1.88
C ILE A 131 -4.24 -6.75 2.32
N VAL A 132 -4.50 -7.69 3.21
CA VAL A 132 -5.80 -7.92 3.82
C VAL A 132 -5.69 -7.86 5.34
N LEU A 133 -6.66 -7.23 5.99
CA LEU A 133 -6.84 -7.17 7.43
C LEU A 133 -8.26 -7.61 7.80
N ASP A 134 -8.40 -8.33 8.89
CA ASP A 134 -9.67 -8.89 9.36
C ASP A 134 -9.78 -8.81 10.89
N THR A 135 -11.00 -8.56 11.39
CA THR A 135 -11.33 -8.38 12.81
C THR A 135 -12.04 -9.58 13.44
N GLY A 136 -11.78 -10.81 13.00
CA GLY A 136 -12.34 -12.04 13.56
C GLY A 136 -11.32 -12.95 14.23
N GLY A 137 -10.10 -12.45 14.48
CA GLY A 137 -9.02 -13.24 15.06
C GLY A 137 -8.66 -14.48 14.22
N THR A 138 -8.13 -15.50 14.87
CA THR A 138 -7.57 -16.68 14.19
C THR A 138 -8.61 -17.52 13.43
N ALA A 139 -9.89 -17.36 13.73
CA ALA A 139 -10.99 -18.03 13.02
C ALA A 139 -11.01 -17.68 11.52
N ASN A 140 -10.51 -16.50 11.14
CA ASN A 140 -10.52 -16.05 9.74
C ASN A 140 -9.20 -16.33 8.99
N TYR A 141 -8.26 -17.08 9.58
CA TYR A 141 -6.99 -17.42 8.93
C TYR A 141 -7.16 -18.05 7.55
N GLY A 142 -8.11 -18.97 7.37
CA GLY A 142 -8.33 -19.64 6.09
C GLY A 142 -8.69 -18.68 4.95
N ASN A 143 -9.53 -17.67 5.25
CA ASN A 143 -9.90 -16.65 4.27
C ASN A 143 -8.70 -15.77 3.87
N MET A 144 -7.84 -15.44 4.84
CA MET A 144 -6.66 -14.62 4.58
C MET A 144 -5.57 -15.38 3.81
N GLN A 145 -5.36 -16.66 4.13
CA GLN A 145 -4.46 -17.53 3.36
C GLN A 145 -4.94 -17.71 1.91
N ARG A 146 -6.27 -17.80 1.70
CA ARG A 146 -6.85 -17.81 0.35
C ARG A 146 -6.51 -16.55 -0.44
N ALA A 147 -6.55 -15.36 0.18
CA ALA A 147 -6.19 -14.11 -0.48
C ALA A 147 -4.74 -14.12 -0.98
N VAL A 148 -3.80 -14.50 -0.10
CA VAL A 148 -2.37 -14.63 -0.46
C VAL A 148 -2.15 -15.60 -1.61
N ARG A 149 -2.81 -16.77 -1.55
CA ARG A 149 -2.72 -17.76 -2.62
C ARG A 149 -3.18 -17.18 -3.96
N LEU A 150 -4.33 -16.51 -4.00
CA LEU A 150 -4.85 -15.90 -5.22
C LEU A 150 -3.88 -14.87 -5.79
N TRP A 151 -3.35 -13.97 -4.95
CA TRP A 151 -2.38 -12.98 -5.41
C TRP A 151 -1.10 -13.60 -5.95
N SER A 152 -0.59 -14.64 -5.29
CA SER A 152 0.58 -15.39 -5.76
C SER A 152 0.36 -16.12 -7.10
N GLU A 153 -0.90 -16.31 -7.49
CA GLU A 153 -1.29 -16.86 -8.80
C GLU A 153 -1.66 -15.76 -9.82
N GLY A 154 -1.46 -14.47 -9.50
CA GLY A 154 -1.86 -13.34 -10.35
C GLY A 154 -3.38 -13.20 -10.47
N LYS A 155 -4.12 -13.58 -9.42
CA LYS A 155 -5.58 -13.53 -9.36
C LYS A 155 -6.06 -12.57 -8.28
N PRO A 156 -7.13 -11.79 -8.55
CA PRO A 156 -7.73 -10.91 -7.54
C PRO A 156 -8.48 -11.70 -6.47
N PHE A 157 -8.61 -11.11 -5.27
CA PHE A 157 -9.38 -11.72 -4.20
C PHE A 157 -10.90 -11.68 -4.47
N ASN A 158 -11.37 -10.63 -5.18
CA ASN A 158 -12.73 -10.49 -5.74
C ASN A 158 -13.90 -10.81 -4.80
N THR A 159 -13.72 -10.61 -3.50
CA THR A 159 -14.78 -10.85 -2.52
C THR A 159 -14.92 -9.57 -1.70
N TYR A 160 -16.10 -8.93 -1.69
CA TYR A 160 -16.34 -7.68 -0.96
C TYR A 160 -17.83 -7.32 -0.95
N GLN A 161 -18.23 -6.43 -0.03
CA GLN A 161 -19.56 -5.81 0.00
C GLN A 161 -19.55 -4.35 -0.48
N GLY A 162 -18.38 -3.71 -0.46
CA GLY A 162 -18.17 -2.39 -1.04
C GLY A 162 -16.72 -2.25 -1.50
N SER A 163 -16.49 -1.36 -2.45
CA SER A 163 -15.19 -1.18 -3.07
C SER A 163 -14.96 0.25 -3.57
N LYS A 164 -13.69 0.56 -3.83
CA LYS A 164 -13.23 1.82 -4.41
C LYS A 164 -11.94 1.57 -5.19
N ILE A 165 -11.72 2.36 -6.24
CA ILE A 165 -10.43 2.38 -6.96
C ILE A 165 -9.69 3.67 -6.61
N TYR A 166 -8.47 3.51 -6.11
CA TYR A 166 -7.53 4.58 -5.84
C TYR A 166 -6.57 4.72 -7.02
N LYS A 167 -6.78 5.75 -7.84
CA LYS A 167 -5.96 5.99 -9.03
C LYS A 167 -4.62 6.63 -8.67
N GLY A 168 -3.63 6.38 -9.51
CA GLY A 168 -2.39 7.16 -9.51
C GLY A 168 -1.49 6.92 -8.30
N LYS A 169 -1.45 5.69 -7.77
CA LYS A 169 -0.67 5.35 -6.58
C LYS A 169 0.69 4.80 -6.99
N SER A 170 1.74 5.47 -6.54
CA SER A 170 3.11 5.10 -6.86
C SER A 170 3.49 3.73 -6.26
N LEU A 171 4.27 2.96 -7.01
CA LEU A 171 4.94 1.72 -6.62
C LEU A 171 6.36 1.72 -7.19
N CYS A 172 7.28 1.04 -6.52
CA CYS A 172 8.66 0.92 -6.97
C CYS A 172 8.93 -0.47 -7.52
N TYR A 173 9.26 -0.57 -8.81
CA TYR A 173 9.54 -1.83 -9.50
C TYR A 173 11.03 -2.02 -9.74
N LEU A 174 11.56 -3.15 -9.30
CA LEU A 174 12.89 -3.65 -9.61
C LEU A 174 12.97 -4.01 -11.09
N ALA A 175 14.15 -3.88 -11.68
CA ALA A 175 14.41 -4.48 -12.99
C ALA A 175 14.31 -6.01 -12.90
N TRP A 176 13.91 -6.67 -13.99
CA TRP A 176 13.69 -8.12 -14.03
C TRP A 176 14.87 -8.96 -13.51
N GLY A 177 16.10 -8.56 -13.83
CA GLY A 177 17.32 -9.23 -13.36
C GLY A 177 17.60 -9.09 -11.86
N ASN A 178 16.97 -8.11 -11.21
CA ASN A 178 17.16 -7.79 -9.78
C ASN A 178 15.92 -8.14 -8.94
N ARG A 179 14.93 -8.84 -9.52
CA ARG A 179 13.73 -9.27 -8.80
C ARG A 179 14.09 -10.15 -7.60
N LYS A 180 13.24 -10.16 -6.59
CA LYS A 180 13.41 -11.03 -5.42
C LYS A 180 13.50 -12.49 -5.85
N THR A 181 14.42 -13.22 -5.23
CA THR A 181 14.50 -14.66 -5.41
C THR A 181 13.33 -15.32 -4.69
N ILE A 182 12.56 -16.13 -5.40
CA ILE A 182 11.51 -16.97 -4.81
C ILE A 182 12.24 -18.12 -4.11
N THR A 183 12.15 -18.14 -2.77
CA THR A 183 12.73 -19.18 -1.91
C THR A 183 11.65 -19.97 -1.21
#